data_AF-A0A938DWX1-F1
#
_entry.id   AF-A0A938DWX1-F1
#
_cell.length_a   1.000
_cell.length_b   1.000
_cell.length_c   1.000
_cell.angle_alpha   90.00
_cell.angle_beta   90.00
_cell.angle_gamma   90.00
#
_symmetry.space_group_name_H-M   'P 1'
#
loop_
_entity.id
_entity.type
_entity.pdbx_description
1 polymer ?
#
loop_
_entity_poly.entity_id
_entity_poly.type
_entity_poly.pdbx_seq_one_letter_code
_entity_poly.pdbx_strand_id
1 'polypeptide(L)'
;DAVRRMTSATADLYGLGDRGRLVSGMVGDVNVIDLDRLRLRRPERVEDLPGGAGRLVQRSEGYVATVKSGVVTVLDGVLTGEEPGRLLRGAR
;
A
#
# COMPACT_ATOMS: atom_id res chain seq x y z
N ASP A 1 9.71 -14.67 0.45
CA ASP A 1 10.12 -14.04 1.72
C ASP A 1 9.63 -12.59 1.85
N ALA A 2 9.88 -11.71 0.87
CA ALA A 2 9.50 -10.29 0.89
C ALA A 2 8.02 -10.03 1.23
N VAL A 3 7.08 -10.68 0.51
CA VAL A 3 5.63 -10.54 0.76
C VAL A 3 5.28 -10.84 2.22
N ARG A 4 5.79 -11.95 2.78
CA ARG A 4 5.54 -12.36 4.18
C ARG A 4 5.95 -11.27 5.17
N ARG A 5 7.14 -10.68 4.99
CA ARG A 5 7.68 -9.63 5.87
C ARG A 5 6.87 -8.34 5.81
N MET A 6 6.24 -8.04 4.68
CA MET A 6 5.43 -6.83 4.50
C MET A 6 3.94 -7.05 4.81
N THR A 7 3.51 -8.29 5.07
CA THR A 7 2.10 -8.65 5.27
C THR A 7 1.92 -9.46 6.55
N SER A 8 1.90 -10.80 6.45
CA SER A 8 1.54 -11.71 7.52
C SER A 8 2.44 -11.58 8.75
N ALA A 9 3.75 -11.47 8.59
CA ALA A 9 4.68 -11.39 9.73
C ALA A 9 4.45 -10.11 10.57
N THR A 10 4.18 -9.00 9.90
CA THR A 10 3.82 -7.72 10.56
C THR A 10 2.45 -7.82 11.21
N ALA A 11 1.46 -8.38 10.51
CA ALA A 11 0.12 -8.58 11.07
C ALA A 11 0.17 -9.44 12.35
N ASP A 12 0.92 -10.54 12.32
CA ASP A 12 1.10 -11.44 13.47
C ASP A 12 1.79 -10.71 14.64
N LEU A 13 2.86 -9.94 14.36
CA LEU A 13 3.59 -9.17 15.37
C LEU A 13 2.71 -8.15 16.10
N TYR A 14 1.78 -7.51 15.38
CA TYR A 14 0.86 -6.51 15.93
C TYR A 14 -0.50 -7.09 16.38
N GLY A 15 -0.69 -8.42 16.31
CA GLY A 15 -1.94 -9.07 16.71
C GLY A 15 -3.15 -8.75 15.81
N LEU A 16 -2.91 -8.49 14.53
CA LEU A 16 -3.97 -8.19 13.55
C LEU A 16 -4.46 -9.48 12.89
N GLY A 17 -5.30 -10.25 13.59
CA GLY A 17 -5.76 -11.58 13.15
C GLY A 17 -6.65 -11.61 11.90
N ASP A 18 -7.20 -10.45 11.49
CA ASP A 18 -8.16 -10.33 10.39
C ASP A 18 -7.52 -10.01 9.02
N ARG A 19 -6.18 -9.96 8.92
CA ARG A 19 -5.47 -9.51 7.70
C ARG A 19 -4.07 -10.10 7.52
N GLY A 20 -3.40 -9.65 6.47
CA GLY A 20 -2.02 -10.02 6.14
C GLY A 20 -1.89 -11.34 5.38
N ARG A 21 -3.00 -11.98 5.03
CA ARG A 21 -3.06 -13.21 4.21
C ARG A 21 -4.25 -13.12 3.25
N LEU A 22 -4.15 -13.80 2.11
CA LEU A 22 -5.24 -13.94 1.15
C LEU A 22 -6.02 -15.22 1.46
N VAL A 23 -6.98 -15.11 2.38
CA VAL A 23 -7.85 -16.22 2.82
C VAL A 23 -9.28 -15.70 2.86
N SER A 24 -10.25 -16.54 2.47
CA SER A 24 -11.67 -16.19 2.55
C SER A 24 -12.04 -15.72 3.96
N GLY A 25 -12.84 -14.66 4.05
CA GLY A 25 -13.29 -14.07 5.32
C GLY A 25 -12.33 -13.05 5.94
N MET A 26 -11.10 -12.90 5.43
CA MET A 26 -10.19 -11.82 5.84
C MET A 26 -10.53 -10.49 5.18
N VAL A 27 -10.06 -9.40 5.76
CA VAL A 27 -10.19 -8.06 5.17
C VAL A 27 -9.54 -8.04 3.79
N GLY A 28 -10.24 -7.48 2.81
CA GLY A 28 -9.78 -7.34 1.42
C GLY A 28 -8.68 -6.29 1.23
N ASP A 29 -7.55 -6.45 1.91
CA ASP A 29 -6.35 -5.64 1.75
C ASP A 29 -5.39 -6.34 0.77
N VAL A 30 -5.27 -5.81 -0.45
CA VAL A 30 -4.55 -6.48 -1.56
C VAL A 30 -3.76 -5.47 -2.40
N ASN A 31 -2.60 -5.88 -2.89
CA ASN A 31 -1.93 -5.20 -4.00
C ASN A 31 -1.87 -6.16 -5.20
N VAL A 32 -2.20 -5.66 -6.39
CA VAL A 32 -1.99 -6.35 -7.66
C VAL A 32 -0.77 -5.73 -8.33
N ILE A 33 0.24 -6.56 -8.56
CA ILE A 33 1.55 -6.12 -9.03
C ILE A 33 1.90 -6.86 -10.31
N ASP A 34 2.17 -6.11 -11.37
CA ASP A 34 2.84 -6.57 -12.58
C ASP A 34 4.35 -6.57 -12.31
N LEU A 35 4.90 -7.78 -12.13
CA LEU A 35 6.31 -7.96 -11.77
C LEU A 35 7.26 -7.64 -12.93
N ASP A 36 6.84 -7.81 -14.18
CA ASP A 36 7.66 -7.53 -15.35
C ASP A 36 7.83 -6.02 -15.55
N ARG A 37 6.85 -5.24 -15.11
CA ARG A 37 6.88 -3.77 -15.15
C ARG A 37 7.33 -3.14 -13.83
N LEU A 38 7.59 -3.92 -12.78
CA LEU A 38 7.95 -3.41 -11.46
C LEU A 38 9.32 -2.73 -11.49
N ARG A 39 9.34 -1.40 -11.41
CA ARG A 39 10.57 -0.61 -11.40
C ARG A 39 10.41 0.70 -10.66
N LEU A 40 11.52 1.20 -10.15
CA LEU A 40 11.63 2.55 -9.61
C LEU A 40 11.98 3.53 -10.73
N ARG A 41 11.35 4.71 -10.73
CA ARG A 41 11.76 5.83 -11.57
C ARG A 41 12.93 6.58 -10.95
N ARG A 42 13.55 7.46 -11.73
CA ARG A 42 14.56 8.39 -11.19
C ARG A 42 13.91 9.30 -10.14
N PRO A 43 14.58 9.59 -9.01
CA PRO A 43 14.09 10.59 -8.07
C PRO A 43 13.98 11.97 -8.72
N GLU A 44 12.92 12.70 -8.38
CA GLU A 44 12.66 14.06 -8.84
C GLU A 44 12.58 15.00 -7.63
N ARG A 45 13.04 16.23 -7.76
CA ARG A 45 12.87 17.27 -6.73
C ARG A 45 11.51 17.93 -6.91
N VAL A 46 10.73 18.01 -5.84
CA VAL A 46 9.41 18.65 -5.77
C VAL A 46 9.40 19.65 -4.62
N GLU A 47 8.87 20.85 -4.84
CA GLU A 47 8.82 21.96 -3.86
C GLU A 47 7.41 22.11 -3.28
N ASP A 48 6.91 21.06 -2.64
CA ASP A 48 5.54 20.95 -2.15
C ASP A 48 5.40 20.87 -0.61
N LEU A 49 6.50 21.04 0.13
CA LEU A 49 6.45 21.02 1.60
C LEU A 49 6.08 22.40 2.19
N PRO A 50 5.54 22.42 3.43
CA PRO A 50 5.29 23.65 4.15
C PRO A 50 6.52 24.57 4.18
N GLY A 51 6.32 25.86 3.95
CA GLY A 51 7.41 26.85 3.88
C GLY A 51 8.21 26.84 2.58
N GLY A 52 7.73 26.17 1.53
CA GLY A 52 8.39 26.14 0.21
C GLY A 52 9.62 25.22 0.16
N ALA A 53 9.79 24.35 1.16
CA ALA A 53 10.89 23.40 1.16
C ALA A 53 10.72 22.34 0.07
N GLY A 54 11.85 21.87 -0.48
CA GLY A 54 11.88 20.80 -1.48
C GLY A 54 12.13 19.42 -0.87
N ARG A 55 11.47 18.39 -1.42
CA ARG A 55 11.74 16.97 -1.14
C ARG A 55 12.06 16.19 -2.42
N LEU A 56 12.74 15.07 -2.27
CA LEU A 56 12.90 14.10 -3.35
C LEU A 56 11.71 13.14 -3.34
N VAL A 57 11.08 12.99 -4.50
CA VAL A 57 10.00 12.04 -4.74
C VAL A 57 10.49 10.99 -5.72
N GLN A 58 10.43 9.72 -5.33
CA GLN A 58 10.72 8.61 -6.22
C GLN A 58 9.44 7.83 -6.49
N ARG A 59 8.98 7.87 -7.74
CA ARG A 59 7.79 7.14 -8.19
C ARG A 59 8.15 5.70 -8.58
N SER A 60 7.15 4.84 -8.61
CA SER A 60 7.26 3.45 -9.07
C SER A 60 6.29 3.16 -10.21
N GLU A 61 6.56 2.08 -10.94
CA GLU A 61 5.66 1.43 -11.89
C GLU A 61 5.45 -0.02 -11.50
N GLY A 62 4.44 -0.68 -12.08
CA GLY A 62 4.13 -2.09 -11.83
C GLY A 62 3.06 -2.34 -10.77
N TYR A 63 2.68 -1.32 -9.98
CA TYR A 63 1.48 -1.40 -9.14
C TYR A 63 0.24 -1.14 -9.99
N VAL A 64 -0.51 -2.21 -10.29
CA VAL A 64 -1.73 -2.14 -11.10
C VAL A 64 -2.90 -1.66 -10.25
N ALA A 65 -3.06 -2.22 -9.05
CA ALA A 65 -4.09 -1.79 -8.12
C ALA A 65 -3.66 -1.93 -6.66
N THR A 66 -4.11 -1.01 -5.83
CA THR A 66 -4.09 -1.13 -4.37
C THR A 66 -5.52 -1.12 -3.87
N VAL A 67 -5.86 -2.13 -3.06
CA VAL A 67 -7.19 -2.39 -2.53
C VAL A 67 -7.13 -2.36 -1.01
N LYS A 68 -8.04 -1.62 -0.40
CA LYS A 68 -8.18 -1.52 1.05
C LYS A 68 -9.61 -1.88 1.43
N SER A 69 -9.78 -2.87 2.30
CA SER A 69 -11.11 -3.35 2.73
C SER A 69 -12.07 -3.66 1.56
N GLY A 70 -11.54 -4.15 0.43
CA GLY A 70 -12.31 -4.45 -0.78
C GLY A 70 -12.56 -3.27 -1.74
N VAL A 71 -12.09 -2.07 -1.41
CA VAL A 71 -12.25 -0.86 -2.25
C VAL A 71 -10.92 -0.49 -2.91
N VAL A 72 -10.93 -0.21 -4.21
CA VAL A 72 -9.74 0.21 -4.97
C VAL A 72 -9.40 1.66 -4.63
N THR A 73 -8.24 1.87 -4.01
CA THR A 73 -7.76 3.21 -3.62
C THR A 73 -6.72 3.78 -4.59
N VAL A 74 -6.05 2.90 -5.33
CA VAL A 74 -5.10 3.25 -6.40
C VAL A 74 -5.36 2.34 -7.59
N LEU A 75 -5.44 2.92 -8.79
CA LEU A 75 -5.52 2.20 -10.05
C LEU A 75 -4.50 2.78 -11.03
N ASP A 76 -3.65 1.92 -11.61
CA ASP A 76 -2.60 2.29 -12.56
C ASP A 76 -1.70 3.45 -12.08
N GLY A 77 -1.39 3.46 -10.78
CA GLY A 77 -0.57 4.49 -10.15
C GLY A 77 -1.28 5.80 -9.83
N VAL A 78 -2.60 5.89 -10.03
CA VAL A 78 -3.42 7.08 -9.77
C VAL A 78 -4.32 6.83 -8.56
N LEU A 79 -4.37 7.79 -7.62
CA LEU A 79 -5.30 7.76 -6.49
C LEU A 79 -6.74 7.87 -7.01
N THR A 80 -7.63 7.02 -6.53
CA THR A 80 -9.06 7.07 -6.87
C THR A 80 -9.82 8.13 -6.06
N GLY A 81 -9.25 8.56 -4.93
CA GLY A 81 -9.92 9.42 -3.95
C GLY A 81 -10.68 8.65 -2.86
N GLU A 82 -10.75 7.32 -2.96
CA GLU A 82 -11.41 6.49 -1.96
C GLU A 82 -10.57 6.37 -0.68
N GLU A 83 -11.21 6.62 0.47
CA GLU A 83 -10.58 6.59 1.80
C GLU A 83 -11.26 5.56 2.74
N PRO A 84 -11.28 4.25 2.41
CA PRO A 84 -11.94 3.20 3.20
C PRO A 84 -11.18 2.85 4.50
N GLY A 85 -10.10 3.57 4.80
CA GLY A 85 -9.29 3.39 5.99
C GLY A 85 -10.09 3.60 7.27
N ARG A 86 -9.76 2.83 8.31
CA ARG A 86 -10.34 2.95 9.65
C ARG A 86 -9.24 2.80 10.67
N LEU A 87 -9.38 3.49 11.80
CA LEU A 87 -8.51 3.31 12.95
C LEU A 87 -8.60 1.87 13.45
N LEU A 88 -7.46 1.19 13.50
CA LEU A 88 -7.35 -0.12 14.14
C LEU A 88 -6.95 0.10 15.59
N ARG A 89 -7.61 -0.61 16.51
CA ARG A 89 -7.33 -0.51 17.94
C ARG A 89 -6.98 -1.90 18.46
N GLY A 90 -5.71 -2.08 18.84
CA GLY A 90 -5.21 -3.27 19.50
C GLY A 90 -5.36 -4.58 18.71
N ALA A 91 -5.03 -5.68 19.38
CA ALA A 91 -5.18 -7.02 18.82
C ALA A 91 -6.67 -7.36 18.63
N ARG A 92 -6.98 -8.02 17.52
CA ARG A 92 -8.28 -8.64 17.24
C ARG A 92 -8.13 -10.14 17.19
#